data_AF-A0A7Y3MFD1-F1
#
_entry.id   AF-A0A7Y3MFD1-F1
#
_cell.length_a   1.000
_cell.length_b   1.000
_cell.length_c   1.000
_cell.angle_alpha   90.00
_cell.angle_beta   90.00
_cell.angle_gamma   90.00
#
_symmetry.space_group_name_H-M   'P 1'
#
loop_
_entity.id
_entity.type
_entity.pdbx_description
1 polymer ?
#
loop_
_entity_poly.entity_id
_entity_poly.type
_entity_poly.pdbx_seq_one_letter_code
_entity_poly.pdbx_strand_id
1 'polypeptide(L)'
;IARVDIFPGSNITTRSGARIGMTKAQIIGLFGAKIQTSAHPYVTGGEYLTFVPVEDADKNFRVIFETDENGIVTSYRAGRLPEVGWIEGCL
;
A
#
# COMPACT_ATOMS: atom_id res chain seq x y z
N ILE A 1 4.15 6.33 -16.79
CA ILE A 1 3.15 6.20 -15.71
C ILE A 1 3.86 6.51 -14.40
N ALA A 2 3.29 7.37 -13.54
CA ALA A 2 3.90 7.73 -12.25
C ALA A 2 3.39 6.82 -11.11
N ARG A 3 2.07 6.62 -11.05
CA ARG A 3 1.42 5.73 -10.11
C ARG A 3 0.09 5.20 -10.66
N VAL A 4 -0.42 4.16 -10.02
CA VAL A 4 -1.74 3.58 -10.24
C VAL A 4 -2.40 3.41 -8.88
N ASP A 5 -3.61 3.96 -8.74
CA ASP A 5 -4.44 3.86 -7.54
C ASP A 5 -5.52 2.79 -7.76
N ILE A 6 -5.71 1.93 -6.76
CA ILE A 6 -6.72 0.87 -6.74
C ILE A 6 -7.71 1.19 -5.64
N PHE A 7 -8.93 1.54 -6.04
CA PHE A 7 -9.99 2.03 -5.17
C PHE A 7 -10.95 0.92 -4.69
N PRO A 8 -11.73 1.18 -3.62
CA PRO A 8 -12.77 0.26 -3.13
C PRO A 8 -13.66 -0.29 -4.25
N GLY A 9 -14.00 -1.57 -4.16
CA GLY A 9 -14.81 -2.28 -5.18
C GLY A 9 -13.99 -2.87 -6.34
N SER A 10 -12.68 -2.62 -6.41
CA SER A 10 -11.80 -3.26 -7.38
C SER A 10 -11.49 -4.71 -7.04
N ASN A 11 -11.43 -5.57 -8.06
CA ASN A 11 -10.99 -6.97 -7.97
C ASN A 11 -9.50 -7.16 -8.33
N ILE A 12 -8.75 -6.07 -8.52
CA ILE A 12 -7.33 -6.15 -8.87
C ILE A 12 -6.55 -6.75 -7.70
N THR A 13 -5.70 -7.72 -8.02
CA THR A 13 -4.80 -8.39 -7.09
C THR A 13 -3.37 -8.20 -7.57
N THR A 14 -2.45 -7.87 -6.65
CA THR A 14 -1.03 -7.82 -6.96
C THR A 14 -0.51 -9.20 -7.37
N ARG A 15 0.64 -9.27 -8.05
CA ARG A 15 1.27 -10.55 -8.40
C ARG A 15 1.51 -11.47 -7.19
N SER A 16 1.74 -10.89 -6.01
CA SER A 16 1.95 -11.63 -4.75
C SER A 16 0.65 -11.99 -4.02
N GLY A 17 -0.52 -11.69 -4.57
CA GLY A 17 -1.82 -12.05 -3.99
C GLY A 17 -2.45 -11.00 -3.08
N ALA A 18 -1.79 -9.86 -2.82
CA ALA A 18 -2.36 -8.77 -2.02
C ALA A 18 -3.51 -8.07 -2.76
N ARG A 19 -4.60 -7.75 -2.04
CA ARG A 19 -5.81 -7.10 -2.57
C ARG A 19 -6.58 -6.37 -1.47
N ILE A 20 -7.59 -5.59 -1.88
CA ILE A 20 -8.58 -4.98 -0.97
C ILE A 20 -9.32 -6.07 -0.19
N GLY A 21 -9.62 -5.80 1.07
CA GLY A 21 -10.29 -6.71 2.01
C GLY A 21 -9.35 -7.64 2.79
N MET A 22 -8.04 -7.61 2.54
CA MET A 22 -7.07 -8.34 3.36
C MET A 22 -6.77 -7.60 4.67
N THR A 23 -6.44 -8.36 5.71
CA THR A 23 -5.99 -7.78 6.99
C THR A 23 -4.52 -7.36 6.92
N LYS A 24 -4.11 -6.42 7.79
CA LYS A 24 -2.71 -6.08 8.03
C LYS A 24 -1.83 -7.32 8.25
N ALA A 25 -2.31 -8.26 9.05
CA ALA A 25 -1.58 -9.51 9.32
C ALA A 25 -1.35 -10.34 8.05
N GLN A 26 -2.34 -10.41 7.15
CA GLN A 26 -2.18 -11.09 5.87
C GLN A 26 -1.17 -10.37 4.96
N ILE A 27 -1.20 -9.04 4.90
CA ILE A 27 -0.21 -8.25 4.14
C ILE A 27 1.20 -8.47 4.69
N ILE A 28 1.39 -8.41 6.01
CA ILE A 28 2.67 -8.71 6.66
C ILE A 28 3.09 -10.15 6.39
N GLY A 29 2.16 -11.11 6.37
CA GLY A 29 2.44 -12.51 6.01
C GLY A 29 2.99 -12.67 4.58
N LEU A 30 2.49 -11.88 3.62
CA LEU A 30 2.93 -11.95 2.22
C LEU A 30 4.31 -11.31 1.99
N PHE A 31 4.62 -10.23 2.69
CA PHE A 31 5.81 -9.40 2.39
C PHE A 31 6.88 -9.42 3.49
N GLY A 32 6.53 -9.85 4.70
CA GLY A 32 7.41 -9.95 5.85
C GLY A 32 8.01 -8.61 6.25
N ALA A 33 9.32 -8.63 6.54
CA ALA A 33 10.09 -7.45 6.96
C ALA A 33 10.16 -6.31 5.92
N LYS A 34 9.64 -6.52 4.71
CA LYS A 34 9.56 -5.50 3.65
C LYS A 34 8.40 -4.52 3.85
N ILE A 35 7.56 -4.72 4.85
CA ILE A 35 6.47 -3.79 5.20
C ILE A 35 6.93 -2.82 6.29
N GLN A 36 6.86 -1.54 5.97
CA GLN A 36 6.95 -0.45 6.94
C GLN A 36 5.55 0.06 7.25
N THR A 37 5.24 0.27 8.52
CA THR A 37 3.92 0.76 8.95
C THR A 37 4.01 2.19 9.46
N SER A 38 3.04 3.02 9.09
CA SER A 38 2.85 4.37 9.66
C SER A 38 1.37 4.66 9.88
N ALA A 39 1.05 5.56 10.81
CA ALA A 39 -0.34 5.94 11.08
C ALA A 39 -0.97 6.64 9.87
N HIS A 40 -2.25 6.36 9.63
CA HIS A 40 -3.02 7.07 8.61
C HIS A 40 -3.37 8.48 9.12
N PRO A 41 -3.07 9.54 8.36
CA PRO A 41 -3.26 10.92 8.82
C PRO A 41 -4.73 11.33 8.95
N TYR A 42 -5.64 10.64 8.26
CA TYR A 42 -7.07 10.99 8.21
C TYR A 42 -8.02 9.94 8.78
N VAL A 43 -7.53 8.75 9.12
CA VAL A 43 -8.37 7.62 9.57
C VAL A 43 -7.83 7.20 10.92
N THR A 44 -8.56 7.54 11.98
CA THR A 44 -8.17 7.19 13.34
C THR A 44 -8.12 5.67 13.48
N GLY A 45 -6.95 5.14 13.86
CA GLY A 45 -6.71 3.70 13.94
C GLY A 45 -6.34 3.04 12.61
N GLY A 46 -6.49 3.74 11.49
CA GLY A 46 -6.00 3.29 10.19
C GLY A 46 -4.49 3.43 10.06
N GLU A 47 -3.90 2.66 9.16
CA GLU A 47 -2.46 2.62 8.93
C GLU A 47 -2.14 2.59 7.43
N TYR A 48 -0.95 3.09 7.08
CA TYR A 48 -0.30 2.80 5.82
C TYR A 48 0.65 1.62 5.99
N LEU A 49 0.51 0.61 5.14
CA LEU A 49 1.43 -0.51 5.02
C LEU A 49 2.24 -0.32 3.73
N THR A 50 3.47 0.16 3.87
CA THR A 50 4.35 0.49 2.75
C THR A 50 5.29 -0.68 2.47
N PHE A 51 5.13 -1.30 1.31
CA PHE A 51 6.10 -2.24 0.77
C PHE A 51 7.34 -1.49 0.25
N VAL A 52 8.50 -1.85 0.80
CA VAL A 52 9.81 -1.34 0.39
C VAL A 52 10.61 -2.47 -0.26
N PRO A 53 10.88 -2.40 -1.57
CA PRO A 53 11.70 -3.38 -2.27
C PRO A 53 13.13 -3.42 -1.71
N VAL A 54 13.75 -4.60 -1.74
CA VAL A 54 15.14 -4.81 -1.29
C VAL A 54 16.11 -4.76 -2.48
N GLU A 55 15.62 -5.04 -3.69
CA GLU A 55 16.44 -5.03 -4.90
C GLU A 55 16.69 -3.60 -5.39
N ASP A 56 17.93 -3.34 -5.79
CA ASP A 56 18.37 -2.00 -6.19
C ASP A 56 17.68 -1.49 -7.46
N ALA A 57 17.24 -2.41 -8.33
CA ALA A 57 16.47 -2.10 -9.53
C ALA A 57 15.09 -1.49 -9.20
N ASP A 58 14.51 -1.88 -8.07
CA ASP A 58 13.16 -1.48 -7.66
C ASP A 58 13.15 -0.44 -6.55
N LYS A 59 14.32 0.06 -6.10
CA LYS A 59 14.45 0.94 -4.93
C LYS A 59 13.61 2.22 -4.99
N ASN A 60 13.23 2.64 -6.19
CA ASN A 60 12.40 3.82 -6.43
C ASN A 60 10.89 3.54 -6.44
N PHE A 61 10.45 2.28 -6.29
CA PHE A 61 9.04 1.91 -6.31
C PHE A 61 8.50 1.57 -4.93
N ARG A 62 7.21 1.83 -4.71
CA ARG A 62 6.47 1.39 -3.52
C ARG A 62 5.13 0.80 -3.91
N VAL A 63 4.60 -0.05 -3.04
CA VAL A 63 3.17 -0.32 -2.94
C VAL A 63 2.73 0.12 -1.56
N ILE A 64 1.73 0.97 -1.48
CA ILE A 64 1.20 1.49 -0.21
C ILE A 64 -0.24 1.00 -0.09
N PHE A 65 -0.50 0.18 0.91
CA PHE A 65 -1.85 -0.24 1.29
C PHE A 65 -2.37 0.68 2.39
N GLU A 66 -3.62 1.10 2.29
CA GLU A 66 -4.31 1.89 3.30
C GLU A 66 -5.30 1.00 4.02
N THR A 67 -5.31 1.05 5.35
CA THR A 67 -6.26 0.28 6.17
C THR A 67 -7.30 1.17 6.84
N ASP A 68 -8.46 0.59 7.10
CA ASP A 68 -9.43 1.14 8.05
C ASP A 68 -8.97 0.96 9.50
N GLU A 69 -9.81 1.40 10.46
CA GLU A 69 -9.57 1.28 11.89
C GLU A 69 -9.49 -0.16 12.41
N ASN A 70 -9.97 -1.14 11.62
CA ASN A 70 -9.92 -2.57 11.95
C ASN A 70 -8.69 -3.25 11.31
N GLY A 71 -7.83 -2.50 10.63
CA GLY A 71 -6.67 -3.03 9.93
C GLY A 71 -7.02 -3.78 8.65
N ILE A 72 -8.17 -3.50 8.03
CA ILE A 72 -8.57 -4.06 6.73
C ILE A 72 -8.15 -3.12 5.61
N VAL A 73 -7.47 -3.65 4.59
CA VAL A 73 -7.06 -2.88 3.41
C VAL A 73 -8.30 -2.41 2.64
N THR A 74 -8.46 -1.09 2.50
CA THR A 74 -9.59 -0.47 1.79
C THR A 74 -9.19 0.03 0.40
N SER A 75 -7.94 0.44 0.23
CA SER A 75 -7.36 0.87 -1.04
C SER A 75 -5.85 0.59 -1.05
N TYR A 76 -5.25 0.65 -2.23
CA TYR A 76 -3.80 0.65 -2.32
C TYR A 76 -3.32 1.29 -3.62
N ARG A 77 -2.07 1.73 -3.61
CA ARG A 77 -1.44 2.38 -4.76
C ARG A 77 -0.05 1.83 -5.00
N ALA A 78 0.33 1.75 -6.27
CA ALA A 78 1.65 1.31 -6.70
C ALA A 78 2.25 2.38 -7.63
N GLY A 79 3.53 2.69 -7.44
CA GLY A 79 4.16 3.74 -8.24
C GLY A 79 5.59 4.02 -7.84
N ARG A 80 6.18 4.99 -8.54
CA ARG A 80 7.54 5.47 -8.26
C ARG A 80 7.52 6.61 -7.24
N LEU A 81 8.63 6.78 -6.54
CA LEU A 81 8.88 7.95 -5.70
C LEU A 81 9.19 9.19 -6.57
N PRO A 82 8.80 10.40 -6.12
CA PRO A 82 8.02 10.66 -4.90
C PRO A 82 6.50 10.49 -5.07
N GLU A 83 5.99 10.30 -6.29
CA GLU A 83 4.57 10.45 -6.63
C GLU A 83 3.65 9.44 -5.93
N VAL A 84 4.14 8.22 -5.65
CA VAL A 84 3.41 7.21 -4.85
C VAL A 84 3.24 7.64 -3.39
N GLY A 85 4.09 8.52 -2.88
CA GLY A 85 4.05 9.02 -1.51
C GLY A 85 3.03 10.14 -1.30
N TRP A 86 2.55 10.80 -2.36
CA TRP A 86 1.58 11.88 -2.25
C TRP A 86 0.19 11.34 -1.92
N ILE A 87 -0.35 11.78 -0.79
CA ILE A 87 -1.64 11.28 -0.29
C ILE A 87 -2.79 11.69 -1.22
N GLU A 88 -2.82 12.96 -1.63
CA GLU A 88 -3.90 13.52 -2.46
C GLU A 88 -3.71 13.29 -3.97
N GLY A 89 -2.56 12.76 -4.37
CA GLY A 89 -2.23 12.60 -5.79
C GLY A 89 -1.32 13.62 -6.38
N CYS A 90 -1.20 13.53 -7.72
CA CYS A 90 -0.48 14.52 -8.50
C CYS A 90 -1.43 15.70 -8.70
N LEU A 91 -0.98 16.91 -8.32
CA LEU A 91 -1.60 18.18 -8.69
C LEU A 91 -1.19 18.59 -10.10
#